data_AF-A0A353GFZ1-F1
#
_entry.id   AF-A0A353GFZ1-F1
#
_cell.length_a   1.000
_cell.length_b   1.000
_cell.length_c   1.000
_cell.angle_alpha   90.00
_cell.angle_beta   90.00
_cell.angle_gamma   90.00
#
_symmetry.space_group_name_H-M   'P 1'
#
loop_
_entity.id
_entity.type
_entity.pdbx_description
1 polymer ?
#
loop_
_entity_poly.entity_id
_entity_poly.type
_entity_poly.pdbx_seq_one_letter_code
_entity_poly.pdbx_strand_id
1 'polypeptide(L)'
;MKVVKRHRKNLPAALRKWWKRRSAIKPVIGYLKFDNRLVRNRLGDAFGDKLNPILSACGFNLRKLLRRFAFVSRFSHYWRFFLGFLVWFSGKFTQSQGIRRLAGLAAAQEGLNVFFSIG
;
A
#
# COMPACT_ATOMS: atom_id res chain seq x y z
N MET A 1 -5.99 -30.33 -34.13
CA MET A 1 -5.62 -29.58 -32.91
C MET A 1 -5.68 -30.53 -31.71
N LYS A 2 -4.54 -30.89 -31.09
CA LYS A 2 -4.50 -31.91 -30.02
C LYS A 2 -5.06 -31.32 -28.71
N VAL A 3 -6.23 -31.77 -28.29
CA VAL A 3 -6.86 -31.32 -27.04
C VAL A 3 -6.01 -31.83 -25.86
N VAL A 4 -5.32 -30.92 -25.18
CA VAL A 4 -4.56 -31.25 -23.96
C VAL A 4 -5.56 -31.51 -22.83
N LYS A 5 -5.55 -32.72 -22.28
CA LYS A 5 -6.42 -33.09 -21.13
C LYS A 5 -6.25 -32.09 -19.99
N ARG A 6 -7.36 -31.49 -19.52
CA ARG A 6 -7.40 -30.47 -18.43
C ARG A 6 -6.85 -30.97 -17.10
N HIS A 7 -7.02 -32.27 -16.81
CA HIS A 7 -6.52 -32.91 -15.60
C HIS A 7 -5.46 -33.96 -15.94
N ARG A 8 -4.25 -33.77 -15.41
CA ARG A 8 -3.13 -34.71 -15.50
C ARG A 8 -2.65 -35.00 -14.08
N LYS A 9 -2.87 -36.22 -13.61
CA LYS A 9 -2.59 -36.61 -12.21
C LYS A 9 -1.09 -36.67 -11.90
N ASN A 10 -0.24 -36.92 -12.91
CA ASN A 10 1.22 -37.09 -12.76
C ASN A 10 1.99 -36.08 -13.63
N LEU A 11 1.98 -34.80 -13.24
CA LEU A 11 2.75 -33.77 -13.93
C LEU A 11 4.07 -33.49 -13.19
N PRO A 12 5.24 -33.52 -13.87
CA PRO A 12 6.51 -33.12 -13.28
C PRO A 12 6.43 -31.74 -12.65
N ALA A 13 7.08 -31.53 -11.50
CA ALA A 13 7.00 -30.27 -10.76
C ALA A 13 7.40 -29.05 -11.61
N ALA A 14 8.43 -29.19 -12.44
CA ALA A 14 8.87 -28.15 -13.38
C ALA A 14 7.78 -27.78 -14.40
N LEU A 15 7.11 -28.78 -14.99
CA LEU A 15 6.02 -28.56 -15.95
C LEU A 15 4.81 -27.90 -15.29
N ARG A 16 4.50 -28.31 -14.04
CA ARG A 16 3.43 -27.70 -13.24
C ARG A 16 3.71 -26.23 -12.93
N LYS A 17 4.97 -25.90 -12.58
CA LYS A 17 5.43 -24.53 -12.35
C LYS A 17 5.33 -23.68 -13.62
N TRP A 18 5.76 -24.22 -14.76
CA TRP A 18 5.66 -23.54 -16.05
C TRP A 18 4.20 -23.28 -16.46
N TRP A 19 3.31 -24.25 -16.28
CA TRP A 19 1.87 -24.07 -16.53
C TRP A 19 1.23 -23.04 -15.62
N LYS A 20 1.52 -23.06 -14.30
CA LYS A 20 1.01 -22.04 -13.38
C LYS A 20 1.41 -20.63 -13.81
N ARG A 21 2.68 -20.42 -14.18
CA ARG A 21 3.17 -19.13 -14.72
C ARG A 21 2.43 -18.74 -16.00
N ARG A 22 2.27 -19.66 -16.95
CA ARG A 22 1.57 -19.40 -18.22
C ARG A 22 0.09 -19.07 -18.02
N SER A 23 -0.58 -19.78 -17.11
CA SER A 23 -1.98 -19.53 -16.74
C SER A 23 -2.17 -18.16 -16.11
N ALA A 24 -1.22 -17.66 -15.32
CA ALA A 24 -1.25 -16.31 -14.76
C ALA A 24 -1.03 -15.22 -15.83
N ILE A 25 -0.28 -15.51 -16.90
CA ILE A 25 0.02 -14.55 -17.98
C ILE A 25 -1.13 -14.43 -18.99
N LYS A 26 -1.83 -15.53 -19.30
CA LYS A 26 -2.96 -15.53 -20.24
C LYS A 26 -4.01 -14.42 -20.00
N PRO A 27 -4.53 -14.21 -18.78
CA PRO A 27 -5.49 -13.13 -18.53
C PRO A 27 -4.86 -11.76 -18.74
N VAL A 28 -3.59 -11.57 -18.37
CA VAL A 28 -2.87 -10.30 -18.60
C VAL A 28 -2.78 -9.98 -20.10
N ILE A 29 -2.48 -10.98 -20.95
CA ILE A 29 -2.47 -10.79 -22.41
C ILE A 29 -3.87 -10.46 -22.93
N GLY A 30 -4.92 -11.08 -22.36
CA GLY A 30 -6.31 -10.73 -22.66
C GLY A 30 -6.61 -9.25 -22.36
N TYR A 31 -6.30 -8.80 -21.14
CA TYR A 31 -6.44 -7.38 -20.77
C TYR A 31 -5.58 -6.44 -21.62
N LEU A 32 -4.37 -6.85 -22.00
CA LEU A 32 -3.53 -6.06 -22.89
C LEU A 32 -4.21 -5.86 -24.26
N LYS A 33 -4.81 -6.94 -24.80
CA LYS A 33 -5.56 -6.91 -26.06
C LYS A 33 -6.74 -5.94 -26.01
N PHE A 34 -7.61 -6.07 -25.02
CA PHE A 34 -8.83 -5.27 -24.96
C PHE A 34 -8.59 -3.85 -24.42
N ASP A 35 -7.86 -3.70 -23.31
CA ASP A 35 -7.77 -2.41 -22.60
C ASP A 35 -6.54 -1.58 -23.00
N ASN A 36 -5.45 -2.21 -23.45
CA ASN A 36 -4.19 -1.53 -23.73
C ASN A 36 -3.89 -1.39 -25.22
N ARG A 37 -4.94 -1.35 -26.06
CA ARG A 37 -4.89 -1.06 -27.49
C ARG A 37 -3.98 -1.99 -28.30
N LEU A 38 -3.62 -3.17 -27.78
CA LEU A 38 -2.82 -4.16 -28.52
C LEU A 38 -3.55 -4.66 -29.78
N VAL A 39 -4.89 -4.56 -29.80
CA VAL A 39 -5.73 -4.98 -30.93
C VAL A 39 -5.72 -4.00 -32.11
N ARG A 40 -5.31 -2.74 -31.88
CA ARG A 40 -5.27 -1.72 -32.94
C ARG A 40 -3.87 -1.11 -32.99
N ASN A 41 -3.15 -1.34 -34.08
CA ASN A 41 -1.91 -0.64 -34.34
C ASN A 41 -2.22 0.76 -34.89
N ARG A 42 -1.63 1.80 -34.29
CA ARG A 42 -1.70 3.20 -34.74
C ARG A 42 -0.40 3.68 -35.38
N LEU A 43 0.65 2.86 -35.30
CA LEU A 43 1.92 3.10 -35.96
C LEU A 43 1.83 2.50 -37.37
N GLY A 44 2.31 3.21 -38.38
CA GLY A 44 2.32 2.70 -39.75
C GLY A 44 3.29 1.53 -39.92
N ASP A 45 3.02 0.75 -40.97
CA ASP A 45 3.93 -0.24 -41.54
C ASP A 45 4.28 -1.45 -40.63
N ALA A 46 4.98 -2.43 -41.19
CA ALA A 46 5.32 -3.69 -40.50
C ALA A 46 6.23 -3.48 -39.28
N PHE A 47 6.94 -2.35 -39.22
CA PHE A 47 7.73 -1.96 -38.06
C PHE A 47 6.82 -1.50 -36.89
N GLY A 48 5.76 -0.76 -37.19
CA GLY A 48 4.76 -0.35 -36.22
C GLY A 48 4.07 -1.53 -35.54
N ASP A 49 3.78 -2.59 -36.31
CA ASP A 49 3.15 -3.81 -35.79
C ASP A 49 4.03 -4.54 -34.77
N LYS A 50 5.36 -4.42 -34.89
CA LYS A 50 6.32 -4.99 -33.92
C LYS A 50 6.46 -4.11 -32.67
N LEU A 51 6.38 -2.80 -32.84
CA LEU A 51 6.52 -1.84 -31.74
C LEU A 51 5.27 -1.73 -30.87
N ASN A 52 4.07 -1.79 -31.45
CA ASN A 52 2.82 -1.61 -30.72
C ASN A 52 2.69 -2.58 -29.52
N PRO A 53 3.01 -3.89 -29.63
CA PRO A 53 3.00 -4.79 -28.50
C PRO A 53 4.00 -4.43 -27.39
N ILE A 54 5.19 -3.95 -27.75
CA ILE A 54 6.25 -3.57 -26.81
C ILE A 54 5.80 -2.32 -26.03
N LEU A 55 5.31 -1.31 -26.72
CA LEU A 55 4.83 -0.07 -26.11
C LEU A 55 3.61 -0.31 -25.21
N SER A 56 2.64 -1.12 -25.64
CA SER A 56 1.50 -1.51 -24.81
C SER A 56 1.93 -2.26 -23.54
N ALA A 57 2.91 -3.17 -23.64
CA ALA A 57 3.46 -3.88 -22.48
C ALA A 57 4.19 -2.93 -21.52
N CYS A 58 5.01 -2.01 -22.04
CA CYS A 58 5.66 -0.96 -21.25
C CYS A 58 4.64 -0.07 -20.53
N GLY A 59 3.62 0.43 -21.23
CA GLY A 59 2.57 1.25 -20.65
C GLY A 59 1.80 0.54 -19.54
N PHE A 60 1.53 -0.76 -19.69
CA PHE A 60 0.90 -1.57 -18.65
C PHE A 60 1.77 -1.70 -17.39
N ASN A 61 3.09 -1.90 -17.57
CA ASN A 61 4.04 -1.97 -16.45
C ASN A 61 4.20 -0.62 -15.75
N LEU A 62 4.30 0.48 -16.50
CA LEU A 62 4.35 1.84 -15.96
C LEU A 62 3.10 2.15 -15.12
N ARG A 63 1.91 1.76 -15.58
CA ARG A 63 0.67 1.95 -14.81
C ARG A 63 0.64 1.15 -13.50
N LYS A 64 1.32 0.00 -13.42
CA LYS A 64 1.47 -0.74 -12.16
C LYS A 64 2.42 -0.01 -11.20
N LEU A 65 3.53 0.50 -11.73
CA LEU A 65 4.51 1.25 -10.94
C LEU A 65 3.89 2.54 -10.37
N LEU A 66 3.20 3.32 -11.20
CA LEU A 66 2.50 4.53 -10.78
C LEU A 66 1.46 4.26 -9.70
N ARG A 67 0.68 3.17 -9.82
CA ARG A 67 -0.26 2.75 -8.77
C ARG A 67 0.45 2.43 -7.46
N ARG A 68 1.62 1.80 -7.51
CA ARG A 68 2.40 1.50 -6.31
C ARG A 68 2.96 2.77 -5.67
N PHE A 69 3.49 3.69 -6.44
CA PHE A 69 3.96 4.98 -5.93
C PHE A 69 2.84 5.82 -5.32
N ALA A 70 1.68 5.89 -5.99
CA ALA A 70 0.50 6.57 -5.45
C ALA A 70 0.04 5.95 -4.12
N PHE A 71 0.05 4.61 -4.03
CA PHE A 71 -0.28 3.91 -2.78
C PHE A 71 0.71 4.25 -1.66
N VAL A 72 2.01 4.18 -1.92
CA VAL A 72 3.05 4.46 -0.91
C VAL A 72 3.00 5.93 -0.45
N SER A 73 2.86 6.87 -1.39
CA SER A 73 2.70 8.28 -1.08
C SER A 73 1.49 8.51 -0.19
N ARG A 74 0.32 7.98 -0.58
CA ARG A 74 -0.91 8.13 0.19
C ARG A 74 -0.84 7.46 1.56
N PHE A 75 -0.22 6.29 1.65
CA PHE A 75 0.02 5.61 2.91
C PHE A 75 0.91 6.44 3.84
N SER A 76 2.00 7.01 3.31
CA SER A 76 2.89 7.90 4.06
C SER A 76 2.16 9.13 4.60
N HIS A 77 1.31 9.77 3.78
CA HIS A 77 0.49 10.88 4.23
C HIS A 77 -0.42 10.48 5.41
N TYR A 78 -1.21 9.42 5.26
CA TYR A 78 -2.08 8.95 6.34
C TYR A 78 -1.31 8.54 7.60
N TRP A 79 -0.16 7.89 7.44
CA TRP A 79 0.70 7.49 8.55
C TRP A 79 1.22 8.71 9.32
N ARG A 80 1.65 9.75 8.61
CA ARG A 80 2.15 10.98 9.22
C ARG A 80 1.05 11.74 9.95
N PHE A 81 -0.14 11.80 9.37
CA PHE A 81 -1.34 12.33 10.04
C PHE A 81 -1.69 11.52 11.30
N PHE A 82 -1.66 10.20 11.22
CA PHE A 82 -1.98 9.31 12.33
C PHE A 82 -0.99 9.43 13.49
N LEU A 83 0.32 9.44 13.20
CA LEU A 83 1.35 9.68 14.21
C LEU A 83 1.20 11.07 14.84
N GLY A 84 0.94 12.11 14.04
CA GLY A 84 0.68 13.46 14.55
C GLY A 84 -0.54 13.50 15.47
N PHE A 85 -1.61 12.80 15.11
CA PHE A 85 -2.79 12.63 15.95
C PHE A 85 -2.47 11.92 17.27
N LEU A 86 -1.69 10.82 17.23
CA LEU A 86 -1.26 10.10 18.44
C LEU A 86 -0.42 10.97 19.38
N VAL A 87 0.52 11.74 18.84
CA VAL A 87 1.35 12.66 19.64
C VAL A 87 0.48 13.74 20.28
N TRP A 88 -0.41 14.37 19.51
CA TRP A 88 -1.37 15.34 20.03
C TRP A 88 -2.26 14.72 21.12
N PHE A 89 -2.76 13.50 20.88
CA PHE A 89 -3.62 12.77 21.80
C PHE A 89 -2.88 12.45 23.11
N SER A 90 -1.65 11.95 23.04
CA SER A 90 -0.78 11.73 24.20
C SER A 90 -0.50 13.03 24.97
N GLY A 91 -0.32 14.15 24.27
CA GLY A 91 -0.11 15.47 24.89
C GLY A 91 -1.29 15.91 25.76
N LYS A 92 -2.53 15.58 25.36
CA LYS A 92 -3.73 15.86 26.16
C LYS A 92 -3.76 15.10 27.49
N PHE A 93 -3.29 13.85 27.51
CA PHE A 93 -3.19 13.08 28.76
C PHE A 93 -2.11 13.61 29.70
N THR A 94 -0.95 14.02 29.14
CA THR A 94 0.14 14.61 29.93
C THR A 94 -0.30 15.92 30.62
N GLN A 95 -1.02 16.79 29.92
CA GLN A 95 -1.47 18.05 30.50
C GLN A 95 -2.47 17.83 31.64
N SER A 96 -3.40 16.88 31.49
CA SER A 96 -4.36 16.51 32.53
C SER A 96 -3.69 16.01 33.81
N GLN A 97 -2.65 15.18 33.69
CA GLN A 97 -1.92 14.66 34.85
C GLN A 97 -0.98 15.68 35.50
N GLY A 98 -0.39 16.58 34.72
CA GLY A 98 0.46 17.66 35.22
C GLY A 98 -0.31 18.67 36.08
N ILE A 99 -1.50 19.10 35.63
CA ILE A 99 -2.35 20.04 36.38
C ILE A 99 -2.80 19.43 37.71
N ARG A 100 -3.19 18.14 37.73
CA ARG A 100 -3.60 17.44 38.96
C ARG A 100 -2.45 17.29 39.96
N ARG A 101 -1.22 17.05 39.50
CA ARG A 101 -0.02 16.97 40.35
C ARG A 101 0.36 18.31 40.96
N LEU A 102 0.30 19.39 40.18
CA LEU A 102 0.58 20.75 40.68
C LEU A 102 -0.48 21.21 41.69
N ALA A 103 -1.76 20.91 41.44
CA ALA A 103 -2.84 21.18 42.39
C ALA A 103 -2.66 20.41 43.72
N GLY A 104 -2.23 19.14 43.65
CA GLY A 104 -1.94 18.35 44.85
C GLY A 104 -0.75 18.87 45.67
N LEU A 105 0.31 19.35 45.01
CA LEU A 105 1.47 19.95 45.68
C LEU A 105 1.12 21.29 46.34
N ALA A 106 0.30 22.12 45.68
CA ALA A 106 -0.17 23.38 46.28
C ALA A 106 -1.03 23.12 47.53
N ALA A 107 -1.94 22.15 47.48
CA ALA A 107 -2.76 21.78 48.63
C ALA A 107 -1.93 21.21 49.80
N ALA A 108 -0.86 20.45 49.50
CA ALA A 108 0.06 19.96 50.52
C ALA A 108 0.85 21.10 51.20
N GLN A 109 1.25 22.11 50.42
CA GLN A 109 1.94 23.29 50.93
C GLN A 109 1.04 24.12 51.86
N GLU A 110 -0.24 24.29 51.51
CA GLU A 110 -1.20 24.99 52.38
C GLU A 110 -1.44 24.24 53.69
N GLY A 111 -1.55 22.91 53.65
CA GLY A 111 -1.66 22.09 54.87
C GLY A 111 -0.47 22.25 55.82
N LEU A 112 0.75 22.33 55.28
CA LEU A 112 1.96 22.60 56.07
C LEU A 112 1.97 24.02 56.67
N ASN A 113 1.55 25.03 55.90
CA ASN A 113 1.48 26.41 56.39
C ASN A 113 0.43 26.57 57.50
N VAL A 114 -0.72 25.90 57.40
CA VAL A 114 -1.75 25.89 58.45
C VAL A 114 -1.22 25.17 59.70
N PHE A 115 -0.50 24.06 59.54
CA PHE A 115 0.10 23.33 60.65
C PHE A 115 1.18 24.15 61.39
N PHE A 116 1.99 24.93 60.66
CA PHE A 116 3.00 25.82 61.23
C PHE A 116 2.42 27.12 61.83
N SER A 117 1.17 27.48 61.52
CA SER A 117 0.52 28.69 62.03
C SER A 117 -0.32 28.48 63.30
N ILE A 118 -0.56 27.22 63.70
CA ILE A 118 -1.40 26.85 64.86
C ILE A 118 -0.54 26.34 66.05
N GLY A 119 0.78 26.15 65.85
CA GLY A 119 1.76 25.86 66.91
C GLY A 119 2.55 27.10 67.32
#